data_AF-A0A374AIC6-F1
#
_entry.id   AF-A0A374AIC6-F1
#
_cell.length_a   1.000
_cell.length_b   1.000
_cell.length_c   1.000
_cell.angle_alpha   90.00
_cell.angle_beta   90.00
_cell.angle_gamma   90.00
#
_symmetry.space_group_name_H-M   'P 1'
#
loop_
_entity.id
_entity.type
_entity.pdbx_description
1 polymer ?
#
loop_
_entity_poly.entity_id
_entity_poly.type
_entity_poly.pdbx_seq_one_letter_code
_entity_poly.pdbx_strand_id
1 'polypeptide(L)' 'MCYLIAKKFNDIGCLALQTSHGQHLADFKRKLIAEIGTDKVQLVTISRPSAYGEYEPYRFVDTEQEFEQIVKRM' A
#
# COMPACT_ATOMS: atom_id res chain seq x y z
N MET A 1 12.32 -4.43 -7.92
CA MET A 1 11.41 -4.90 -6.85
C MET A 1 11.09 -3.73 -5.97
N CYS A 2 9.82 -3.52 -5.67
CA CYS A 2 9.34 -2.41 -4.85
C CYS A 2 8.18 -2.89 -3.97
N TYR A 3 7.65 -1.99 -3.17
CA TYR A 3 6.55 -2.24 -2.26
C TYR A 3 5.48 -1.20 -2.49
N LEU A 4 4.23 -1.64 -2.61
CA LEU A 4 3.06 -0.77 -2.49
C LEU A 4 2.67 -0.71 -1.01
N ILE A 5 2.67 0.49 -0.46
CA ILE A 5 2.34 0.78 0.92
C ILE A 5 0.96 1.40 0.98
N ALA A 6 0.12 0.91 1.88
CA ALA A 6 -1.11 1.57 2.29
C ALA A 6 -0.99 2.04 3.74
N LYS A 7 -1.10 3.36 3.93
CA LYS A 7 -1.05 4.02 5.23
C LYS A 7 -2.38 4.72 5.49
N LYS A 8 -3.12 4.25 6.49
CA LYS A 8 -4.29 4.97 7.00
C LYS A 8 -3.85 6.24 7.75
N PHE A 9 -4.47 7.37 7.47
CA PHE A 9 -4.20 8.62 8.17
C PHE A 9 -4.58 8.52 9.66
N ASN A 10 -3.77 9.15 10.51
CA ASN A 10 -3.92 9.16 11.97
C ASN A 10 -3.87 7.78 12.66
N ASP A 11 -3.49 6.72 11.94
CA ASP A 11 -3.28 5.39 12.50
C ASP A 11 -1.77 5.11 12.68
N ILE A 12 -1.40 4.05 13.38
CA ILE A 12 -0.01 3.60 13.52
C ILE A 12 0.26 2.43 12.56
N GLY A 13 1.40 2.45 11.89
CA GLY A 13 1.80 1.38 10.97
C GLY A 13 1.12 1.43 9.61
N CYS A 14 1.53 0.50 8.74
CA CYS A 14 1.08 0.40 7.37
C CYS A 14 0.92 -1.05 6.91
N LEU A 15 0.22 -1.22 5.79
CA LEU A 15 0.21 -2.46 5.03
C LEU A 15 1.20 -2.37 3.88
N ALA A 16 1.95 -3.43 3.61
CA ALA A 16 2.94 -3.48 2.55
C ALA A 16 2.77 -4.72 1.67
N LEU A 17 2.70 -4.50 0.36
CA LEU A 17 2.69 -5.56 -0.65
C LEU A 17 3.98 -5.47 -1.47
N GLN A 18 4.74 -6.56 -1.52
CA GLN A 18 5.89 -6.67 -2.40
C GLN A 18 5.43 -6.85 -3.85
N THR A 19 6.00 -6.09 -4.77
CA THR A 19 5.60 -6.07 -6.18
C THR A 19 6.75 -5.59 -7.07
N SER A 20 6.47 -5.40 -8.36
CA SER A 20 7.40 -4.86 -9.35
C SER A 20 6.85 -3.60 -10.00
N HIS A 21 7.75 -2.70 -10.38
CA HIS A 21 7.38 -1.54 -11.18
C HIS A 21 6.80 -1.98 -12.52
N GLY A 22 5.85 -1.21 -13.03
CA GLY A 22 5.27 -1.42 -14.35
C GLY A 22 3.83 -0.93 -14.43
N GLN A 23 3.24 -1.13 -15.61
CA GLN A 23 1.87 -0.74 -15.91
C GLN A 23 0.86 -1.41 -14.96
N HIS A 24 1.07 -2.70 -14.66
CA HIS A 24 0.24 -3.47 -13.73
C HIS A 24 0.09 -2.80 -12.37
N LEU A 25 1.20 -2.38 -11.75
CA LEU A 25 1.17 -1.68 -10.46
C LEU A 25 0.47 -0.32 -10.55
N ALA A 26 0.70 0.42 -11.65
CA ALA A 26 0.04 1.71 -11.85
C ALA A 26 -1.48 1.56 -11.94
N ASP A 27 -1.95 0.53 -12.66
CA ASP A 27 -3.37 0.26 -12.84
C ASP A 27 -4.02 -0.30 -11.58
N PHE A 28 -3.32 -1.18 -10.86
CA PHE A 28 -3.77 -1.66 -9.55
C PHE A 28 -3.92 -0.50 -8.55
N LYS A 29 -2.94 0.41 -8.48
CA LYS A 29 -3.02 1.60 -7.61
C LYS A 29 -4.19 2.51 -8.02
N ARG A 30 -4.40 2.74 -9.32
CA ARG A 30 -5.54 3.55 -9.82
C ARG A 30 -6.89 2.93 -9.45
N LYS A 31 -7.03 1.62 -9.63
CA LYS A 31 -8.24 0.87 -9.23
C LYS A 31 -8.53 1.08 -7.75
N LEU A 32 -7.53 0.87 -6.88
CA LEU A 32 -7.69 1.07 -5.44
C LEU A 32 -8.12 2.50 -5.13
N ILE A 33 -7.44 3.52 -5.66
CA ILE A 33 -7.81 4.93 -5.43
C ILE A 33 -9.25 5.22 -5.87
N ALA A 34 -9.70 4.67 -6.99
CA ALA A 34 -11.06 4.86 -7.47
C ALA A 34 -12.12 4.24 -6.52
N GLU A 35 -11.77 3.15 -5.83
CA GLU A 35 -12.69 2.44 -4.94
C GLU A 35 -12.69 2.98 -3.50
N ILE A 36 -11.53 3.35 -2.95
CA ILE A 36 -11.40 3.81 -1.55
C ILE A 36 -11.24 5.34 -1.39
N GLY A 37 -11.01 6.07 -2.49
CA GLY A 37 -10.67 7.49 -2.46
C GLY A 37 -9.25 7.74 -1.92
N THR A 38 -8.92 9.03 -1.72
CA THR A 38 -7.58 9.46 -1.26
C THR A 38 -7.58 10.10 0.12
N ASP A 39 -8.74 10.23 0.77
CA ASP A 39 -8.89 11.08 1.96
C ASP A 39 -8.57 10.33 3.26
N LYS A 40 -8.57 8.99 3.23
CA LYS A 40 -8.39 8.13 4.41
C LYS A 40 -7.11 7.30 4.38
N VAL A 41 -6.69 6.90 3.18
CA VAL A 41 -5.54 6.01 2.99
C VAL A 41 -4.62 6.60 1.94
N GLN A 42 -3.34 6.71 2.29
CA GLN A 42 -2.28 7.07 1.38
C GLN A 42 -1.69 5.79 0.74
N LEU A 43 -1.61 5.78 -0.59
CA LEU A 43 -0.93 4.72 -1.34
C LEU A 43 0.41 5.22 -1.89
N VAL A 44 1.50 4.61 -1.43
CA VAL A 44 2.88 5.02 -1.78
C VAL A 44 3.66 3.83 -2.32
N THR A 45 4.51 4.04 -3.32
CA THR A 45 5.43 3.01 -3.80
C THR A 45 6.84 3.32 -3.31
N ILE A 46 7.45 2.40 -2.58
CA ILE A 46 8.82 2.54 -2.06
C ILE A 46 9.68 1.36 -2.48
N SER A 47 11.00 1.56 -2.60
CA SER A 47 11.93 0.49 -3.00
C SER A 47 12.52 -0.28 -1.82
N ARG A 48 12.68 0.36 -0.65
CA ARG A 48 13.34 -0.21 0.55
C ARG A 48 12.59 0.18 1.83
N PRO A 49 11.69 -0.68 2.36
CA PRO A 49 10.94 -0.40 3.58
C PRO A 49 11.79 0.02 4.78
N SER A 50 12.96 -0.59 4.96
CA SER A 50 13.90 -0.26 6.04
C SER A 50 14.47 1.17 5.99
N ALA A 51 14.30 1.89 4.88
CA ALA A 51 14.72 3.29 4.76
C ALA A 51 13.61 4.29 5.12
N TYR A 52 12.38 3.84 5.36
CA TYR A 52 11.22 4.69 5.60
C TYR A 52 10.54 4.31 6.92
N GLY A 53 11.09 4.80 8.03
CA GLY A 53 10.57 4.52 9.37
C GLY A 53 9.19 5.15 9.64
N GLU A 54 8.78 6.16 8.86
CA GLU A 54 7.51 6.87 9.05
C GLU A 54 6.27 5.99 8.79
N TYR A 55 6.44 4.86 8.11
CA TYR A 55 5.37 3.90 7.86
C TYR A 55 5.37 2.72 8.85
N GLU A 56 6.32 2.66 9.79
CA GLU A 56 6.40 1.56 10.76
C GLU A 56 5.23 1.56 11.77
N PRO A 57 4.84 0.38 12.29
CA PRO A 57 5.30 -0.96 11.89
C PRO A 57 4.71 -1.41 10.54
N TYR A 58 5.52 -2.13 9.75
CA TYR A 58 5.11 -2.74 8.49
C TYR A 58 4.38 -4.07 8.72
N ARG A 59 3.16 -4.19 8.21
CA ARG A 59 2.47 -5.47 8.03
C ARG A 59 2.60 -5.90 6.56
N PHE A 60 3.41 -6.92 6.30
CA PHE A 60 3.55 -7.47 4.96
C PHE A 60 2.42 -8.45 4.63
N VAL A 61 1.99 -8.44 3.38
CA VAL A 61 1.04 -9.40 2.81
C VAL A 61 1.60 -9.96 1.51
N ASP A 62 1.22 -11.20 1.20
CA ASP A 62 1.81 -11.95 0.09
C ASP A 62 1.05 -11.76 -1.23
N THR A 63 -0.22 -11.34 -1.18
CA THR A 63 -1.10 -11.30 -2.35
C THR A 63 -1.79 -9.95 -2.55
N GLU A 64 -2.02 -9.59 -3.81
CA GLU A 64 -2.80 -8.40 -4.17
C GLU A 64 -4.24 -8.48 -3.65
N GLN A 65 -4.84 -9.68 -3.63
CA GLN A 65 -6.19 -9.87 -3.12
C GLN A 65 -6.27 -9.57 -1.62
N GLU A 66 -5.33 -10.05 -0.81
CA GLU A 66 -5.28 -9.74 0.62
C GLU A 66 -5.04 -8.25 0.85
N PHE A 67 -4.10 -7.65 0.10
CA PHE A 67 -3.84 -6.21 0.17
C PHE A 67 -5.10 -5.39 -0.11
N GLU A 68 -5.78 -5.68 -1.22
CA GLU A 68 -7.01 -5.00 -1.63
C GLU A 68 -8.12 -5.13 -0.56
N GLN A 69 -8.33 -6.34 -0.02
CA GLN A 69 -9.37 -6.57 0.99
C GLN A 69 -9.11 -5.80 2.29
N ILE A 70 -7.85 -5.71 2.73
CA ILE A 70 -7.52 -4.99 3.96
C ILE A 70 -7.61 -3.48 3.72
N VAL A 71 -7.10 -2.97 2.60
CA VAL A 71 -7.15 -1.54 2.25
C VAL A 71 -8.58 -1.03 2.15
N LYS A 72 -9.51 -1.83 1.61
CA LYS A 72 -10.96 -1.51 1.57
C LYS A 72 -11.61 -1.37 2.93
N ARG A 73 -11.00 -1.92 3.98
CA ARG A 73 -11.52 -1.88 5.37
C ARG A 73 -10.84 -0.82 6.22
N MET A 74 -9.84 -0.11 5.67
CA MET A 74 -9.14 0.97 6.36
C MET A 74 -9.99 2.25 6.44
#